data_AF-A0A1X7SHW9-F1
#
_entry.id   AF-A0A1X7SHW9-F1
#
_cell.length_a   1.000
_cell.length_b   1.000
_cell.length_c   1.000
_cell.angle_alpha   90.00
_cell.angle_beta   90.00
_cell.angle_gamma   90.00
#
_symmetry.space_group_name_H-M   'P 1'
#
loop_
_entity.id
_entity.type
_entity.pdbx_description
1 polymer ?
#
loop_
_entity_poly.entity_id
_entity_poly.type
_entity_poly.pdbx_seq_one_letter_code
_entity_poly.pdbx_strand_id
1 'polypeptide(L)' 'INECAINNESCEQLCINSNGSYWCSCLSGYTLDTNSMNCTGIECSHSLVYCQ' A
#
# COMPACT_ATOMS: atom_id res chain seq x y z
N ILE A 1 4.80 -5.41 -19.60
CA ILE A 1 5.07 -6.22 -18.40
C ILE A 1 4.14 -5.70 -17.30
N ASN A 2 3.65 -6.57 -16.42
CA ASN A 2 2.88 -6.14 -15.24
C ASN A 2 3.64 -6.61 -14.02
N GLU A 3 4.40 -5.71 -13.45
CA GLU A 3 5.30 -5.94 -12.34
C GLU A 3 4.52 -6.31 -11.07
N CYS A 4 3.29 -5.81 -10.91
CA CYS A 4 2.38 -6.23 -9.83
C CYS A 4 1.95 -7.70 -9.97
N ALA A 5 1.69 -8.18 -11.20
CA ALA A 5 1.29 -9.57 -11.41
C ALA A 5 2.45 -10.57 -11.20
N ILE A 6 3.70 -10.09 -11.26
CA ILE A 6 4.91 -10.90 -11.10
C ILE A 6 5.39 -10.86 -9.65
N ASN A 7 5.28 -9.69 -9.00
CA ASN A 7 5.72 -9.44 -7.64
C ASN A 7 4.54 -9.07 -6.72
N ASN A 8 3.55 -9.94 -6.62
CA ASN A 8 2.36 -9.71 -5.77
C ASN A 8 2.70 -9.49 -4.28
N GLU A 9 3.90 -9.87 -3.83
CA GLU A 9 4.37 -9.70 -2.44
C GLU A 9 5.21 -8.43 -2.23
N SER A 10 5.41 -7.60 -3.26
CA SER A 10 6.21 -6.37 -3.12
C SER A 10 5.47 -5.20 -2.48
N CYS A 11 4.14 -5.22 -2.43
CA CYS A 11 3.35 -4.19 -1.76
C CYS A 11 2.50 -4.83 -0.67
N GLU A 12 2.47 -4.22 0.51
CA GLU A 12 1.68 -4.72 1.64
C GLU A 12 0.16 -4.65 1.38
N GLN A 13 -0.29 -3.60 0.67
CA GLN A 13 -1.71 -3.37 0.40
C GLN A 13 -2.02 -3.26 -1.10
N LEU A 14 -1.80 -2.10 -1.72
CA LEU A 14 -2.15 -1.87 -3.13
C LEU A 14 -0.89 -1.79 -3.98
N CYS A 15 -0.86 -2.54 -5.09
CA CYS A 15 0.14 -2.41 -6.13
C CYS A 15 -0.45 -1.73 -7.36
N ILE A 16 0.17 -0.66 -7.82
CA ILE A 16 -0.25 0.09 -9.01
C ILE A 16 0.80 -0.11 -10.10
N ASN A 17 0.40 -0.79 -11.16
CA ASN A 17 1.25 -1.04 -12.30
C ASN A 17 1.39 0.23 -13.16
N SER A 18 2.61 0.53 -13.59
CA SER A 18 2.91 1.67 -14.45
C SER A 18 3.76 1.26 -15.64
N ASN A 19 3.89 2.11 -16.65
CA ASN A 19 4.64 1.74 -17.85
C ASN A 19 6.15 1.75 -17.54
N GLY A 20 6.72 0.57 -17.26
CA GLY A 20 8.15 0.37 -16.97
C GLY A 20 8.52 0.40 -15.49
N SER A 21 7.54 0.42 -14.57
CA SER A 21 7.75 0.32 -13.12
C SER A 21 6.44 -0.04 -12.41
N TYR A 22 6.48 -0.18 -11.10
CA TYR A 22 5.30 -0.20 -10.23
C TYR A 22 5.54 0.71 -9.02
N TRP A 23 4.46 1.10 -8.35
CA TRP A 23 4.55 1.69 -7.02
C TRP A 23 3.46 1.13 -6.12
N CYS A 24 3.77 1.08 -4.84
CA CYS A 24 2.82 0.67 -3.82
C CYS A 24 2.01 1.88 -3.36
N SER A 25 0.77 1.63 -2.99
CA SER A 25 -0.12 2.59 -2.37
C SER A 25 -0.83 1.93 -1.21
N CYS A 26 -1.33 2.75 -0.30
CA CYS A 26 -1.99 2.28 0.90
C CYS A 26 -3.46 2.72 0.90
N LEU A 27 -4.29 1.97 1.61
CA LEU A 27 -5.67 2.32 1.87
C LEU A 27 -5.74 3.61 2.67
N SER A 28 -6.92 4.25 2.68
CA SER A 28 -7.13 5.46 3.46
C SER A 28 -6.90 5.17 4.95
N GLY A 29 -6.11 6.02 5.62
CA GLY A 29 -5.70 5.83 7.02
C GLY A 29 -4.26 5.31 7.19
N TYR A 30 -3.63 4.88 6.10
CA TYR A 30 -2.28 4.33 6.09
C TYR A 30 -1.36 5.22 5.26
N THR A 31 -0.10 5.25 5.66
CA THR A 31 0.95 5.99 4.97
C THR A 31 1.97 4.99 4.46
N LEU A 32 2.48 5.21 3.26
CA LEU A 32 3.54 4.38 2.72
C LEU A 32 4.81 4.61 3.54
N ASP A 33 5.40 3.54 4.03
CA ASP A 33 6.61 3.58 4.85
C ASP A 33 7.85 3.95 4.00
N THR A 34 8.97 4.22 4.65
CA THR A 34 10.26 4.55 4.02
C THR A 34 10.75 3.51 3.01
N ASN A 35 10.35 2.24 3.18
CA ASN A 35 10.67 1.18 2.23
C ASN A 35 9.80 1.22 0.95
N SER A 36 8.85 2.15 0.84
CA SER A 36 7.92 2.29 -0.30
C SER A 36 7.10 1.04 -0.63
N MET A 37 7.01 0.11 0.32
CA MET A 37 6.39 -1.22 0.16
C MET A 37 5.42 -1.54 1.29
N ASN A 38 5.76 -1.17 2.52
CA ASN A 38 4.91 -1.35 3.70
C ASN A 38 4.00 -0.13 3.91
N CYS A 39 2.85 -0.36 4.52
CA CYS A 39 1.84 0.63 4.81
C CYS A 39 1.74 0.81 6.32
N THR A 40 2.44 1.82 6.84
CA THR A 40 2.41 2.16 8.26
C THR A 40 1.32 3.18 8.53
N GLY A 41 0.39 2.80 9.41
CA GLY A 41 -0.71 3.64 9.82
C GLY A 41 -1.59 2.91 10.80
N ILE A 42 -2.47 3.66 11.45
CA ILE A 42 -3.49 3.04 12.27
C ILE A 42 -4.54 2.55 11.29
N GLU A 43 -4.86 1.25 11.33
CA GLU A 43 -6.13 0.75 10.83
C GLU A 43 -7.22 1.55 11.55
N CYS A 44 -7.60 2.72 11.01
CA CYS A 44 -8.77 3.46 11.43
C CYS A 44 -9.96 2.63 10.89
N SER A 45 -10.13 1.43 11.45
CA SER A 45 -11.06 0.41 10.99
C SER A 45 -12.43 1.06 10.97
N HIS A 46 -13.10 0.95 9.83
CA HIS A 46 -14.26 1.73 9.39
C HIS A 46 -15.53 1.58 10.25
N SER A 47 -15.42 1.38 11.56
CA SER A 47 -16.54 1.40 12.49
C SER A 47 -16.29 2.20 13.77
N LEU A 48 -15.06 2.66 14.05
CA LEU A 48 -14.79 3.56 15.19
C LEU A 48 -13.69 4.57 14.81
N VAL A 49 -14.11 5.80 14.52
CA VAL A 49 -13.25 6.96 14.29
C VAL A 49 -12.51 7.30 15.59
N TYR A 50 -11.44 6.58 15.88
CA TYR A 50 -10.52 6.93 16.95
C TYR A 50 -9.13 6.39 16.60
N CYS A 51 -8.31 7.25 16.02
CA CYS A 51 -6.89 7.00 15.83
C CYS A 51 -6.16 7.78 16.93
N GLN A 52 -5.97 7.12 18.08
CA GLN A 52 -5.12 7.58 19.19
C GLN A 52 -3.70 7.12 18.96
#